data_AF-A0A2S9GIY5-F1
#
_entry.id   AF-A0A2S9GIY5-F1
#
_cell.length_a   1.000
_cell.length_b   1.000
_cell.length_c   1.000
_cell.angle_alpha   90.00
_cell.angle_beta   90.00
_cell.angle_gamma   90.00
#
_symmetry.space_group_name_H-M   'P 1'
#
loop_
_entity.id
_entity.type
_entity.pdbx_description
1 polymer ?
#
loop_
_entity_poly.entity_id
_entity_poly.type
_entity_poly.pdbx_seq_one_letter_code
_entity_poly.pdbx_strand_id
1 'polypeptide(L)'
;VAFEPKPVQKPHLPIWIGGDADAALRRASKYASGWWSFLTPPERIGERVDFIKSQPDYDGRPFDVVHGLGTNRVGEGHTAQDHPD
;
A
#
# COMPACT_ATOMS: atom_id res chain seq x y z
N VAL A 1 -20.32 -18.44 10.88
CA VAL A 1 -18.86 -18.44 10.59
C VAL A 1 -18.13 -18.11 11.87
N ALA A 2 -17.32 -19.03 12.41
CA ALA A 2 -16.52 -18.77 13.61
C ALA A 2 -15.03 -18.97 13.26
N PHE A 3 -14.35 -17.87 12.94
CA PHE A 3 -12.89 -17.84 12.89
C PHE A 3 -12.38 -17.53 14.30
N GLU A 4 -11.54 -18.43 14.83
CA GLU A 4 -10.87 -18.32 16.13
C GLU A 4 -9.39 -18.72 15.98
N PRO A 5 -8.48 -18.15 16.80
CA PRO A 5 -8.73 -17.12 17.81
C PRO A 5 -9.02 -15.76 17.18
N LYS A 6 -9.77 -14.90 17.90
CA LYS A 6 -9.90 -13.49 17.50
C LYS A 6 -8.56 -12.75 17.57
N PRO A 7 -8.29 -11.79 16.67
CA PRO A 7 -7.20 -10.86 16.84
C PRO A 7 -7.26 -10.16 18.19
N VAL A 8 -6.11 -10.05 18.86
CA VAL A 8 -5.96 -9.33 20.12
C VAL A 8 -6.16 -7.83 19.90
N GLN A 9 -5.69 -7.31 18.76
CA GLN A 9 -5.83 -5.91 18.37
C GLN A 9 -7.30 -5.51 18.18
N LYS A 10 -7.65 -4.31 18.64
CA LYS A 10 -8.97 -3.68 18.52
C LYS A 10 -8.87 -2.35 17.78
N PRO A 11 -9.93 -1.92 17.05
CA PRO A 11 -11.13 -2.69 16.73
C PRO A 11 -10.86 -3.84 15.73
N HIS A 12 -9.78 -3.74 14.96
CA HIS A 12 -9.27 -4.74 14.02
C HIS A 12 -7.76 -4.56 13.81
N LEU A 13 -7.11 -5.48 13.09
CA LEU A 13 -5.73 -5.33 12.64
C LEU A 13 -5.61 -4.11 11.68
N PRO A 14 -4.47 -3.40 11.66
CA PRO A 14 -4.18 -2.44 10.60
C PRO A 14 -4.23 -3.12 9.23
N ILE A 15 -4.91 -2.51 8.27
CA ILE A 15 -5.03 -3.04 6.91
C ILE A 15 -4.25 -2.12 5.97
N TRP A 16 -3.32 -2.68 5.21
CA TRP A 16 -2.61 -1.94 4.17
C TRP A 16 -3.06 -2.39 2.79
N ILE A 17 -3.17 -1.44 1.86
CA ILE A 17 -3.49 -1.71 0.46
C ILE A 17 -2.28 -1.34 -0.39
N GLY A 18 -1.85 -2.28 -1.23
CA GLY A 18 -0.75 -2.07 -2.17
C GLY A 18 -1.19 -1.59 -3.54
N GLY A 19 -0.24 -1.02 -4.28
CA GLY A 19 -0.39 -0.63 -5.69
C GLY A 19 -0.64 0.86 -5.91
N ASP A 20 -0.43 1.28 -7.16
CA ASP A 20 -0.26 2.71 -7.51
C ASP A 20 -1.33 3.27 -8.45
N ALA A 21 -2.21 2.41 -8.96
CA ALA A 21 -3.35 2.85 -9.75
C ALA A 21 -4.28 3.70 -8.89
N ASP A 22 -4.85 4.76 -9.45
CA ASP A 22 -5.77 5.65 -8.72
C ASP A 22 -6.94 4.89 -8.07
N ALA A 23 -7.42 3.82 -8.72
CA ALA A 23 -8.46 2.95 -8.14
C ALA A 23 -7.99 2.18 -6.88
N ALA A 24 -6.71 1.84 -6.78
CA ALA A 24 -6.13 1.27 -5.56
C ALA A 24 -5.98 2.35 -4.48
N LEU A 25 -5.51 3.53 -4.84
CA LEU A 25 -5.34 4.66 -3.92
C LEU A 25 -6.68 5.15 -3.34
N ARG A 26 -7.76 5.19 -4.14
CA ARG A 26 -9.12 5.46 -3.65
C ARG A 26 -9.61 4.42 -2.65
N ARG A 27 -9.31 3.14 -2.89
CA ARG A 27 -9.62 2.06 -1.92
C ARG A 27 -8.81 2.20 -0.64
N ALA A 28 -7.53 2.55 -0.75
CA ALA A 28 -6.65 2.80 0.39
C ALA A 28 -7.18 3.96 1.24
N SER A 29 -7.57 5.06 0.59
CA SER A 29 -8.18 6.21 1.23
C SER A 29 -9.42 5.84 2.04
N LYS A 30 -10.30 4.99 1.50
CA LYS A 30 -11.54 4.59 2.16
C LYS A 30 -11.35 3.57 3.28
N TYR A 31 -10.51 2.55 3.07
CA TYR A 31 -10.51 1.34 3.92
C TYR A 31 -9.20 1.05 4.65
N ALA A 32 -8.07 1.61 4.21
CA ALA A 32 -6.76 1.21 4.71
C ALA A 32 -6.25 2.10 5.85
N SER A 33 -5.50 1.49 6.75
CA SER A 33 -4.64 2.18 7.72
C SER A 33 -3.36 2.71 7.07
N GLY A 34 -3.02 2.24 5.87
CA GLY A 34 -1.83 2.69 5.16
C GLY A 34 -1.74 2.18 3.73
N TRP A 35 -0.76 2.70 3.01
CA TRP A 35 -0.49 2.38 1.62
C TRP A 35 0.89 1.74 1.46
N TRP A 36 0.94 0.65 0.70
CA TRP A 36 2.19 0.04 0.27
C TRP A 36 2.47 0.44 -1.18
N SER A 37 3.37 1.41 -1.35
CA SER A 37 3.84 1.89 -2.65
C SER A 37 4.49 0.77 -3.49
N PHE A 38 4.20 0.75 -4.78
CA PHE A 38 4.73 -0.24 -5.72
C PHE A 38 5.30 0.46 -6.95
N LEU A 39 6.64 0.49 -7.02
CA LEU A 39 7.41 1.20 -8.06
C LEU A 39 7.23 2.73 -8.05
N THR A 40 6.59 3.29 -7.03
CA THR A 40 6.51 4.74 -6.87
C THR A 40 7.90 5.30 -6.57
N PRO A 41 8.45 6.22 -7.38
CA PRO A 41 9.66 6.93 -7.01
C PRO A 41 9.46 7.68 -5.69
N PRO A 42 10.48 7.74 -4.80
CA PRO A 42 10.38 8.42 -3.50
C PRO A 42 9.84 9.85 -3.60
N GLU A 43 10.22 10.57 -4.65
CA GLU A 43 9.87 11.97 -4.90
C GLU A 43 8.36 12.14 -5.17
N ARG A 44 7.68 11.08 -5.61
CA ARG A 44 6.23 11.08 -5.88
C ARG A 44 5.38 10.62 -4.70
N ILE A 45 5.98 10.10 -3.63
CA ILE A 45 5.23 9.60 -2.47
C ILE A 45 4.36 10.70 -1.87
N GLY A 46 4.90 11.92 -1.72
CA GLY A 46 4.14 13.07 -1.19
C GLY A 46 2.88 13.35 -1.99
N GLU A 47 3.02 13.51 -3.31
CA GLU A 47 1.90 13.71 -4.25
C GLU A 47 0.84 12.61 -4.13
N ARG A 48 1.27 11.34 -4.03
CA ARG A 48 0.33 10.21 -3.91
C ARG A 48 -0.39 10.18 -2.57
N VAL A 49 0.30 10.53 -1.47
CA VAL A 49 -0.33 10.66 -0.15
C VAL A 49 -1.35 11.79 -0.16
N ASP A 50 -1.04 12.93 -0.79
CA ASP A 50 -1.98 14.04 -0.93
C ASP A 50 -3.23 13.61 -1.71
N PHE A 51 -3.07 12.88 -2.81
CA PHE A 51 -4.18 12.30 -3.56
C PHE A 51 -5.04 11.34 -2.72
N ILE A 52 -4.43 10.49 -1.89
CA ILE A 52 -5.17 9.60 -0.99
C ILE A 52 -5.98 10.41 0.02
N LYS A 53 -5.38 11.44 0.61
CA LYS A 53 -6.01 12.28 1.64
C LYS A 53 -7.06 13.25 1.07
N SER A 54 -7.00 13.56 -0.23
CA SER A 54 -7.97 14.44 -0.89
C SER A 54 -9.28 13.74 -1.29
N GLN A 55 -9.39 12.42 -1.13
CA GLN A 55 -10.61 11.70 -1.51
C GLN A 55 -11.77 12.02 -0.56
N PRO A 56 -13.01 12.06 -1.06
CA PRO A 56 -14.18 12.44 -0.27
C PRO A 56 -14.47 11.51 0.91
N ASP A 57 -14.06 10.24 0.82
CA ASP A 57 -14.29 9.22 1.85
C ASP A 57 -13.16 9.15 2.90
N TYR A 58 -12.13 9.99 2.79
CA TYR A 58 -11.05 10.01 3.79
C TYR A 58 -11.54 10.70 5.07
N ASP A 59 -11.44 9.99 6.19
CA ASP A 59 -11.96 10.40 7.49
C ASP A 59 -10.92 11.16 8.35
N GLY A 60 -9.76 11.50 7.79
CA GLY A 60 -8.69 12.20 8.49
C GLY A 60 -7.89 11.33 9.47
N ARG A 61 -8.09 10.00 9.47
CA ARG A 61 -7.32 9.09 10.33
C ARG A 61 -5.82 9.10 10.02
N PRO A 62 -4.94 8.76 10.98
CA PRO A 62 -3.53 8.50 10.69
C PRO A 62 -3.38 7.52 9.53
N PHE A 63 -2.40 7.77 8.66
CA PHE A 63 -2.22 6.99 7.43
C PHE A 63 -0.73 6.68 7.22
N ASP A 64 -0.39 5.40 7.34
CA ASP A 64 0.98 4.93 7.22
C ASP A 64 1.38 4.76 5.74
N VAL A 65 2.68 4.87 5.49
CA VAL A 65 3.27 4.60 4.17
C VAL A 65 4.41 3.62 4.33
N VAL A 66 4.35 2.54 3.55
CA VAL A 66 5.47 1.64 3.35
C VAL A 66 6.06 1.85 1.97
N HIS A 67 7.37 2.09 1.97
CA HIS A 67 8.16 2.23 0.77
C HIS A 67 9.32 1.23 0.79
N GLY A 68 9.22 0.20 -0.05
CA GLY A 68 10.25 -0.81 -0.19
C GLY A 68 11.39 -0.30 -1.08
N LEU A 69 12.58 -0.08 -0.50
CA LEU A 69 13.74 0.39 -1.25
C LEU A 69 14.15 -0.56 -2.40
N GLY A 70 13.94 -1.87 -2.22
CA GLY A 70 14.16 -2.87 -3.27
C GLY A 70 13.03 -2.96 -4.29
N THR A 71 11.81 -2.52 -3.94
CA THR A 71 10.64 -2.62 -4.83
C THR A 71 10.83 -1.80 -6.09
N ASN A 72 11.50 -0.65 -6.02
CA ASN A 72 11.80 0.18 -7.19
C ASN A 72 12.69 -0.51 -8.25
N ARG A 73 13.30 -1.65 -7.91
CA ARG A 73 14.16 -2.45 -8.81
C ARG A 73 13.42 -3.62 -9.45
N VAL A 74 12.14 -3.83 -9.11
CA VAL A 74 11.30 -4.85 -9.75
C VAL A 74 11.06 -4.44 -11.19
N GLY A 75 11.45 -5.31 -12.13
CA GLY A 75 11.62 -4.97 -13.55
C GLY A 75 13.07 -5.17 -13.97
N GLU A 76 13.90 -4.13 -13.87
CA GLU A 76 15.32 -4.16 -14.29
C GLU A 76 16.12 -5.32 -13.68
N GLY A 77 15.86 -5.68 -12.42
CA GLY A 77 16.51 -6.81 -11.74
C GLY A 77 15.71 -8.12 -11.72
N HIS A 78 14.52 -8.15 -12.30
CA HIS A 78 13.60 -9.31 -12.30
C HIS A 78 13.26 -9.69 -13.73
N THR A 79 14.28 -10.06 -14.50
CA THR A 79 14.12 -10.67 -15.82
C THR A 79 14.02 -12.19 -15.67
N ALA A 80 13.20 -12.82 -16.51
CA ALA A 80 13.20 -14.27 -16.61
C ALA A 80 14.60 -14.72 -17.06
N GLN A 81 15.23 -15.59 -16.27
CA GLN A 81 16.46 -16.27 -16.68
C GLN A 81 16.07 -17.66 -17.14
N ASP A 82 16.34 -17.98 -18.40
CA ASP A 82 15.95 -19.27 -18.98
C ASP A 82 16.77 -20.43 -18.39
N HIS A 83 17.95 -20.17 -17.81
CA HIS A 83 18.79 -21.18 -17.16
C HIS A 83 19.62 -20.55 -16.02
N PRO A 84 19.49 -21.01 -14.77
CA PRO A 84 20.49 -20.72 -13.75
C PRO A 84 21.66 -21.69 -13.95
N ASP A 85 22.78 -21.18 -14.45
CA ASP A 85 24.06 -21.91 -14.40
C ASP A 85 24.50 -22.14 -12.94
#